data_AF-A0A2E7BZL4-F1
#
_entry.id   AF-A0A2E7BZL4-F1
#
_cell.length_a   1.000
_cell.length_b   1.000
_cell.length_c   1.000
_cell.angle_alpha   90.00
_cell.angle_beta   90.00
_cell.angle_gamma   90.00
#
_symmetry.space_group_name_H-M   'P 1'
#
loop_
_entity.id
_entity.type
_entity.pdbx_description
1 polymer ?
#
loop_
_entity_poly.entity_id
_entity_poly.type
_entity_poly.pdbx_seq_one_letter_code
_entity_poly.pdbx_strand_id
1 'polypeptide(L)'
;MSVYIHLAAALWVLAVGGLQLASAKGTPTHRWIGWSWMLAMVVAALSSFWLTSPSNLFMGYGPIHLLSIWVLVCVVVSVIAVRRGNIRRHRGFAVGAYLGTVGAAIGAIALPGRLLHSVFFT
;
A
#
# COMPACT_ATOMS: atom_id res chain seq x y z
N MET A 1 -11.83 -13.95 -5.27
CA MET A 1 -12.30 -13.02 -4.21
C MET A 1 -11.19 -12.09 -3.72
N SER A 2 -10.03 -12.61 -3.29
CA SER A 2 -8.89 -11.81 -2.81
C SER A 2 -8.44 -10.70 -3.77
N VAL A 3 -8.42 -10.97 -5.07
CA VAL A 3 -8.07 -10.00 -6.12
C VAL A 3 -8.91 -8.72 -6.07
N TYR A 4 -10.24 -8.84 -5.97
CA TYR A 4 -11.11 -7.67 -5.96
C TYR A 4 -10.99 -6.86 -4.67
N ILE A 5 -10.84 -7.53 -3.52
CA ILE A 5 -10.60 -6.89 -2.23
C ILE A 5 -9.27 -6.12 -2.27
N HIS A 6 -8.22 -6.77 -2.76
CA HIS A 6 -6.91 -6.15 -2.90
C HIS A 6 -6.95 -4.95 -3.84
N LEU A 7 -7.58 -5.10 -5.01
CA LEU A 7 -7.69 -4.03 -6.00
C LEU A 7 -8.46 -2.83 -5.44
N ALA A 8 -9.62 -3.05 -4.82
CA ALA A 8 -10.41 -1.98 -4.21
C ALA A 8 -9.62 -1.27 -3.10
N ALA A 9 -8.95 -2.02 -2.22
CA ALA A 9 -8.10 -1.46 -1.18
C ALA A 9 -6.90 -0.68 -1.76
N ALA A 10 -6.23 -1.22 -2.79
CA ALA A 10 -5.10 -0.56 -3.43
C ALA A 10 -5.49 0.75 -4.12
N LEU A 11 -6.64 0.78 -4.80
CA LEU A 11 -7.19 2.01 -5.39
C LEU A 11 -7.50 3.05 -4.30
N TRP A 12 -8.10 2.61 -3.20
CA TRP A 12 -8.33 3.49 -2.05
C TRP A 12 -7.03 4.02 -1.45
N VAL A 13 -6.00 3.17 -1.29
CA VAL A 13 -4.69 3.57 -0.79
C VAL A 13 -4.04 4.63 -1.68
N LEU A 14 -4.14 4.50 -3.00
CA LEU A 14 -3.60 5.47 -3.94
C LEU A 14 -4.37 6.80 -3.90
N ALA A 15 -5.70 6.75 -4.00
CA ALA A 15 -6.53 7.95 -4.00
C ALA A 15 -6.46 8.71 -2.66
N VAL A 16 -6.75 8.02 -1.57
CA VAL A 16 -6.79 8.62 -0.22
C VAL A 16 -5.39 8.92 0.30
N GLY A 17 -4.38 8.13 -0.10
CA GLY A 17 -2.99 8.43 0.22
C GLY A 17 -2.50 9.72 -0.43
N GLY A 18 -2.83 9.95 -1.71
CA GLY A 18 -2.55 11.21 -2.38
C GLY A 18 -3.20 12.39 -1.66
N LEU A 19 -4.49 12.26 -1.31
CA LEU A 19 -5.21 13.28 -0.53
C LEU A 19 -4.59 13.50 0.84
N GLN A 20 -4.21 12.44 1.56
CA GLN A 20 -3.56 12.53 2.87
C GLN A 20 -2.25 13.31 2.80
N LEU A 21 -1.43 13.02 1.78
CA LEU A 21 -0.14 13.68 1.59
C LEU A 21 -0.27 15.14 1.17
N ALA A 22 -1.34 15.49 0.44
CA ALA A 22 -1.67 16.85 0.05
C ALA A 22 -2.38 17.65 1.17
N SER A 23 -3.00 16.97 2.14
CA SER A 23 -3.78 17.62 3.20
C SER A 23 -2.93 18.40 4.21
N ALA A 24 -3.53 19.45 4.79
CA ALA A 24 -2.93 20.21 5.88
C ALA A 24 -2.73 19.33 7.13
N LYS A 25 -1.48 19.18 7.55
CA LYS A 25 -1.07 18.35 8.68
C LYS A 25 -1.62 18.90 10.00
N GLY A 26 -1.86 18.02 10.96
CA GLY A 26 -2.28 18.39 12.32
C GLY A 26 -3.77 18.70 12.48
N THR A 27 -4.54 18.69 11.39
CA THR A 27 -5.99 18.88 11.42
C THR A 27 -6.73 17.59 11.83
N PRO A 28 -7.96 17.68 12.37
CA PRO A 28 -8.81 16.51 12.58
C PRO A 28 -9.04 15.72 11.28
N THR A 29 -9.22 16.43 10.16
CA THR A 29 -9.36 15.85 8.82
C THR A 29 -8.17 14.98 8.44
N HIS A 30 -6.94 15.46 8.65
CA HIS A 30 -5.72 14.67 8.42
C HIS A 30 -5.68 13.39 9.26
N ARG A 31 -6.25 13.41 10.47
CA ARG A 31 -6.30 12.20 11.32
C ARG A 31 -7.31 11.19 10.80
N TRP A 32 -8.52 11.63 10.44
CA TRP A 32 -9.57 10.74 9.92
C TRP A 32 -9.16 10.10 8.58
N ILE A 33 -8.65 10.91 7.65
CA ILE A 33 -8.13 10.42 6.37
C ILE A 33 -6.93 9.50 6.61
N GLY A 34 -6.03 9.86 7.53
CA GLY A 34 -4.88 9.03 7.88
C GLY A 34 -5.27 7.65 8.41
N TRP A 35 -6.29 7.55 9.28
CA TRP A 35 -6.75 6.28 9.81
C TRP A 35 -7.43 5.41 8.75
N SER A 36 -8.29 5.99 7.90
CA SER A 36 -8.92 5.25 6.81
C SER A 36 -7.87 4.73 5.81
N TRP A 37 -6.85 5.54 5.53
CA TRP A 37 -5.74 5.17 4.67
C TRP A 37 -4.88 4.05 5.25
N MET A 38 -4.51 4.13 6.53
CA MET A 38 -3.73 3.08 7.21
C MET A 38 -4.48 1.75 7.28
N LEU A 39 -5.80 1.79 7.51
CA LEU A 39 -6.64 0.59 7.48
C LEU A 39 -6.64 -0.03 6.07
N ALA A 40 -6.80 0.77 5.03
CA ALA A 40 -6.77 0.30 3.65
C ALA A 40 -5.40 -0.30 3.27
N MET A 41 -4.29 0.27 3.75
CA MET A 41 -2.96 -0.33 3.57
C MET A 41 -2.87 -1.73 4.19
N VAL A 42 -3.41 -1.92 5.39
CA VAL A 42 -3.42 -3.23 6.06
C VAL A 42 -4.26 -4.23 5.26
N VAL A 43 -5.46 -3.84 4.81
CA VAL A 43 -6.32 -4.71 3.98
C VAL A 43 -5.64 -5.09 2.67
N ALA A 44 -5.03 -4.13 1.97
CA ALA A 44 -4.28 -4.39 0.74
C ALA A 44 -3.09 -5.33 1.00
N ALA A 45 -2.30 -5.07 2.03
CA ALA A 45 -1.14 -5.89 2.38
C ALA A 45 -1.51 -7.31 2.81
N LEU A 46 -2.59 -7.52 3.57
CA LEU A 46 -3.01 -8.86 3.98
C LEU A 46 -3.63 -9.66 2.83
N SER A 47 -4.48 -9.01 2.02
CA SER A 47 -5.11 -9.68 0.87
C SER A 47 -4.10 -10.09 -0.21
N SER A 48 -2.94 -9.42 -0.29
CA SER A 48 -1.90 -9.74 -1.27
C SER A 48 -1.25 -11.11 -1.07
N PHE A 49 -1.28 -11.66 0.15
CA PHE A 49 -0.71 -12.99 0.44
C PHE A 49 -1.48 -14.13 -0.26
N TRP A 50 -2.69 -13.85 -0.74
CA TRP A 50 -3.48 -14.77 -1.57
C TRP A 50 -3.37 -14.46 -3.06
N LEU A 51 -2.45 -13.57 -3.47
CA LEU A 51 -2.18 -13.27 -4.87
C LEU A 51 -0.97 -14.04 -5.37
N THR A 52 -1.23 -14.99 -6.28
CA THR A 52 -0.17 -15.73 -6.94
C THR A 52 0.51 -14.86 -7.98
N SER A 53 1.84 -14.83 -7.95
CA SER A 53 2.66 -14.13 -8.93
C SER A 53 3.15 -15.10 -9.98
N PRO A 54 3.07 -14.80 -11.29
CA PRO A 54 3.74 -15.61 -12.32
C PRO A 54 5.26 -15.62 -12.10
N SER A 55 5.81 -14.49 -11.63
CA SER A 55 7.19 -14.38 -11.17
C SER A 55 7.30 -14.88 -9.72
N ASN A 56 7.42 -16.19 -9.56
CA ASN A 56 7.83 -16.80 -8.30
C ASN A 56 9.33 -16.56 -8.11
N LEU A 57 9.70 -15.73 -7.12
CA LEU A 57 11.11 -15.49 -6.80
C LEU A 57 11.69 -16.62 -5.94
N PHE A 58 10.92 -17.10 -4.96
CA PHE A 58 11.33 -18.20 -4.07
C PHE A 58 10.11 -18.90 -3.45
N MET A 59 10.00 -20.23 -3.60
CA MET A 59 9.01 -21.08 -2.89
C MET A 59 7.54 -20.59 -2.99
N GLY A 60 7.13 -20.03 -4.13
CA GLY A 60 5.77 -19.51 -4.35
C GLY A 60 5.54 -18.05 -3.92
N TYR A 61 6.54 -17.41 -3.29
CA TYR A 61 6.47 -15.99 -2.90
C TYR A 61 7.17 -15.10 -3.94
N GLY A 62 6.45 -14.08 -4.39
CA GLY A 62 6.92 -13.04 -5.31
C GLY A 62 7.15 -11.67 -4.66
N PRO A 63 7.62 -10.66 -5.42
CA PRO A 63 7.94 -9.32 -4.92
C PRO A 63 6.80 -8.66 -4.11
N ILE A 64 5.56 -8.93 -4.48
CA ILE A 64 4.36 -8.38 -3.83
C ILE A 64 4.26 -8.79 -2.35
N HIS A 65 4.74 -9.98 -1.98
CA HIS A 65 4.66 -10.49 -0.61
C HIS A 65 5.68 -9.78 0.27
N LEU A 66 6.92 -9.64 -0.21
CA LEU A 66 7.97 -8.88 0.47
C LEU A 66 7.54 -7.42 0.68
N LEU A 67 6.97 -6.81 -0.36
CA LEU A 67 6.43 -5.47 -0.26
C LEU A 67 5.29 -5.38 0.76
N SER A 68 4.44 -6.40 0.85
CA SER A 68 3.31 -6.39 1.78
C SER A 68 3.77 -6.51 3.24
N ILE A 69 4.76 -7.35 3.52
CA ILE A 69 5.43 -7.38 4.83
C ILE A 69 6.01 -6.00 5.16
N TRP A 70 6.69 -5.38 4.19
CA TRP A 70 7.27 -4.06 4.38
C TRP A 70 6.20 -2.98 4.65
N VAL A 71 5.08 -2.99 3.93
CA VAL A 71 3.96 -2.06 4.17
C VAL A 71 3.39 -2.23 5.57
N LEU A 72 3.21 -3.48 6.06
CA LEU A 72 2.75 -3.73 7.43
C LEU A 72 3.72 -3.15 8.46
N VAL A 73 5.04 -3.34 8.26
CA VAL A 73 6.07 -2.72 9.10
C VAL A 73 5.96 -1.19 9.07
N CYS A 74 5.78 -0.60 7.88
CA CYS A 74 5.60 0.84 7.74
C CYS A 74 4.38 1.36 8.52
N VAL A 75 3.24 0.68 8.45
CA VAL A 75 2.02 1.06 9.19
C VAL A 75 2.29 1.03 10.70
N VAL A 76 2.82 -0.08 11.22
CA VAL A 76 3.11 -0.23 12.65
C VAL A 76 4.09 0.84 13.13
N VAL A 77 5.21 1.03 12.42
CA VAL A 77 6.22 2.03 12.78
C VAL A 77 5.66 3.44 12.68
N SER A 78 4.84 3.73 11.67
CA SER A 78 4.22 5.04 11.47
C SER A 78 3.26 5.40 12.61
N VAL A 79 2.45 4.43 13.08
CA VAL A 79 1.53 4.61 14.21
C VAL A 79 2.29 4.76 15.54
N ILE A 80 3.32 3.95 15.77
CA ILE A 80 4.17 4.09 16.98
C ILE A 80 4.88 5.44 16.99
N ALA A 81 5.42 5.88 15.84
CA ALA A 81 6.14 7.13 15.72
C ALA A 81 5.27 8.34 16.03
N VAL A 82 4.04 8.40 15.51
CA VAL A 82 3.12 9.52 15.80
C VAL A 82 2.70 9.53 17.27
N ARG A 83 2.46 8.36 17.89
CA ARG A 83 2.16 8.26 19.33
C ARG A 83 3.30 8.72 20.23
N ARG A 84 4.55 8.57 19.79
CA ARG A 84 5.75 9.06 20.48
C ARG A 84 6.10 10.52 20.13
N GLY A 85 5.27 11.22 19.38
CA GLY A 85 5.54 12.59 18.92
C GLY A 85 6.64 12.69 17.85
N ASN A 86 7.15 11.57 17.31
CA ASN A 86 8.20 11.57 16.30
C ASN A 86 7.60 11.71 14.88
N ILE A 87 7.23 12.95 14.54
CA ILE A 87 6.57 13.28 13.27
C ILE A 87 7.47 13.02 12.05
N ARG A 88 8.78 13.23 12.18
CA ARG A 88 9.75 12.95 11.09
C ARG A 88 9.72 11.48 10.71
N ARG A 89 9.75 10.58 11.70
CA ARG A 89 9.70 9.13 11.47
C ARG A 89 8.34 8.69 10.95
N HIS A 90 7.24 9.19 11.52
CA HIS A 90 5.88 8.95 11.01
C HIS A 90 5.78 9.29 9.52
N ARG A 91 6.21 10.50 9.14
CA ARG A 91 6.19 10.97 7.74
C ARG A 91 7.04 10.09 6.84
N GLY A 92 8.26 9.75 7.26
CA GLY A 92 9.17 8.93 6.45
C GLY A 92 8.57 7.57 6.08
N PHE A 93 8.00 6.85 7.05
CA PHE A 93 7.38 5.55 6.81
C PHE A 93 6.04 5.67 6.06
N ALA A 94 5.23 6.69 6.33
CA ALA A 94 3.99 6.93 5.58
C ALA A 94 4.25 7.22 4.10
N VAL A 95 5.22 8.09 3.79
CA VAL A 95 5.61 8.40 2.40
C VAL A 95 6.25 7.18 1.74
N GLY A 96 7.14 6.46 2.44
CA GLY A 96 7.75 5.25 1.92
C GLY A 96 6.73 4.17 1.54
N ALA A 97 5.72 3.95 2.39
CA ALA A 97 4.62 3.02 2.08
C ALA A 97 3.79 3.46 0.87
N TYR A 98 3.52 4.76 0.74
CA TYR A 98 2.82 5.30 -0.44
C TYR A 98 3.61 5.08 -1.73
N LEU A 99 4.90 5.43 -1.73
CA LEU A 99 5.78 5.23 -2.88
C LEU A 99 5.91 3.75 -3.25
N GLY A 100 5.98 2.87 -2.25
CA GLY A 100 5.94 1.42 -2.47
C GLY A 100 4.64 0.97 -3.16
N THR A 101 3.50 1.54 -2.77
CA THR A 101 2.20 1.25 -3.40
C THR A 101 2.15 1.76 -4.84
N VAL A 102 2.67 2.97 -5.11
CA VAL A 102 2.78 3.51 -6.48
C VAL A 102 3.67 2.61 -7.35
N GLY A 103 4.84 2.20 -6.83
CA GLY A 103 5.72 1.25 -7.52
C GLY A 103 5.05 -0.10 -7.79
N ALA A 104 4.26 -0.61 -6.84
CA ALA A 104 3.48 -1.84 -7.03
C ALA A 104 2.43 -1.70 -8.13
N ALA A 105 1.71 -0.58 -8.17
CA ALA A 105 0.71 -0.30 -9.21
C ALA A 105 1.35 -0.23 -10.60
N ILE A 106 2.50 0.46 -10.72
CA ILE A 106 3.29 0.50 -11.96
C ILE A 106 3.69 -0.93 -12.36
N GLY A 107 4.25 -1.72 -11.43
CA GLY A 107 4.62 -3.09 -11.70
C GLY A 107 3.45 -4.00 -12.09
N ALA A 108 2.27 -3.77 -11.52
CA ALA A 108 1.06 -4.53 -11.86
C ALA A 108 0.54 -4.23 -13.28
N ILE A 109 0.73 -3.00 -13.76
CA ILE A 109 0.35 -2.56 -15.11
C ILE A 109 1.41 -2.98 -16.13
N ALA A 110 2.70 -2.81 -15.82
CA ALA A 110 3.80 -2.97 -16.77
C ALA A 110 4.27 -4.42 -16.97
N LEU A 111 4.06 -5.33 -16.01
CA LEU A 111 4.54 -6.71 -16.10
C LEU A 111 3.53 -7.64 -16.78
N PRO A 112 3.91 -8.36 -17.85
CA PRO A 112 3.05 -9.36 -18.51
C PRO A 112 2.61 -10.47 -17.54
N GLY A 113 1.42 -11.01 -17.77
CA GLY A 113 0.83 -12.05 -16.90
C GLY A 113 0.17 -11.51 -15.63
N ARG A 114 0.10 -10.18 -15.46
CA ARG A 114 -0.71 -9.52 -14.43
C ARG A 114 -2.09 -9.15 -14.98
N LEU A 115 -3.09 -9.19 -14.10
CA LEU A 115 -4.47 -8.83 -14.46
C LEU A 115 -4.58 -7.40 -15.00
N LEU A 116 -3.88 -6.43 -14.41
CA LEU A 116 -3.93 -5.05 -14.90
C LEU A 116 -3.23 -4.91 -16.27
N HIS A 117 -2.11 -5.59 -16.49
CA HIS A 117 -1.47 -5.63 -17.81
C HIS A 117 -2.43 -6.14 -18.90
N SER A 118 -3.19 -7.21 -18.63
CA SER A 118 -4.16 -7.74 -19.60
C SER A 118 -5.36 -6.80 -19.85
N VAL A 119 -5.65 -5.88 -18.93
CA VAL A 119 -6.74 -4.91 -19.12
C VAL A 119 -6.30 -3.71 -19.97
N PHE A 120 -5.02 -3.30 -19.87
CA PHE A 120 -4.51 -2.11 -20.55
C PHE A 120 -3.80 -2.38 -21.89
N PHE A 121 -3.24 -3.57 -22.09
CA PHE A 121 -2.37 -3.89 -23.23
C PHE A 121 -2.83 -5.12 -24.03
N THR A 122 -4.07 -5.57 -23.84
CA THR A 122 -4.70 -6.63 -24.65
C THR A 122 -5.88 -6.02 -25.39
#